data_AF-A0A060CFY5-F1
#
_entry.id   AF-A0A060CFY5-F1
#
_cell.length_a   1.000
_cell.length_b   1.000
_cell.length_c   1.000
_cell.angle_alpha   90.00
_cell.angle_beta   90.00
_cell.angle_gamma   90.00
#
_symmetry.space_group_name_H-M   'P 1'
#
loop_
_entity.id
_entity.type
_entity.pdbx_description
1 polymer ?
#
loop_
_entity_poly.entity_id
_entity_poly.type
_entity_poly.pdbx_seq_one_letter_code
_entity_poly.pdbx_strand_id
1 'polypeptide(L)'
;MSRSATVWFWRNETEQSVRGADDIFDIYERATGGNGRVPCSNVPPDRRGLFASRDLATLQETGRRIRATYGARALMDGTTSERPELIDGDPATFWQAPAATAEISVHFPTARRINRVVLQEAIAHVGQRVSRHAVDARVDGQWREIAAAG
;
A
#
# COMPACT_ATOMS: atom_id res chain seq x y z
N MET A 1 -3.94 -33.21 -13.62
CA MET A 1 -4.27 -31.80 -13.38
C MET A 1 -4.77 -31.64 -11.95
N SER A 2 -3.90 -31.42 -10.98
CA SER A 2 -4.31 -31.18 -9.59
C SER A 2 -4.65 -29.70 -9.44
N ARG A 3 -5.93 -29.37 -9.25
CA ARG A 3 -6.34 -28.02 -8.90
C ARG A 3 -6.04 -27.82 -7.41
N SER A 4 -4.93 -27.14 -7.10
CA SER A 4 -4.68 -26.58 -5.77
C SER A 4 -5.80 -25.58 -5.47
N ALA A 5 -6.78 -26.02 -4.67
CA ALA A 5 -7.90 -25.19 -4.25
C ALA A 5 -7.58 -24.59 -2.89
N THR A 6 -7.40 -23.27 -2.82
CA THR A 6 -7.44 -22.54 -1.56
C THR A 6 -8.85 -22.67 -0.99
N VAL A 7 -9.01 -23.44 0.09
CA VAL A 7 -10.29 -23.73 0.73
C VAL A 7 -10.43 -22.96 2.03
N TRP A 8 -11.67 -22.63 2.42
CA TRP A 8 -11.97 -21.87 3.63
C TRP A 8 -11.75 -22.66 4.92
N PHE A 9 -11.84 -23.99 4.87
CA PHE A 9 -11.63 -24.86 6.04
C PHE A 9 -10.37 -25.68 5.87
N TRP A 10 -9.68 -25.92 7.00
CA TRP A 10 -8.48 -26.75 7.02
C TRP A 10 -8.81 -28.15 6.51
N ARG A 11 -7.95 -28.71 5.66
CA ARG A 11 -8.09 -30.09 5.15
C ARG A 11 -7.02 -31.02 5.69
N ASN A 12 -5.78 -30.73 5.35
CA ASN A 12 -4.59 -31.47 5.75
C ASN A 12 -3.34 -30.69 5.30
N GLU A 13 -2.17 -31.21 5.68
CA GLU A 13 -0.90 -30.56 5.38
C GLU A 13 -0.45 -30.72 3.91
N THR A 14 -0.97 -31.70 3.17
CA THR A 14 -0.45 -32.11 1.86
C THR A 14 -1.27 -31.63 0.66
N GLU A 15 -2.59 -31.46 0.82
CA GLU A 15 -3.53 -31.05 -0.23
C GLU A 15 -3.89 -29.57 -0.12
N GLN A 16 -3.69 -28.95 1.05
CA GLN A 16 -3.99 -27.54 1.26
C GLN A 16 -2.80 -26.66 0.85
N SER A 17 -2.96 -25.94 -0.26
CA SER A 17 -1.98 -24.95 -0.73
C SER A 17 -2.11 -23.62 0.01
N VAL A 18 -0.98 -23.03 0.35
CA VAL A 18 -0.86 -21.66 0.89
C VAL A 18 -0.33 -20.75 -0.21
N ARG A 19 -0.86 -19.52 -0.28
CA ARG A 19 -0.37 -18.50 -1.23
C ARG A 19 1.03 -18.03 -0.82
N GLY A 20 1.85 -17.64 -1.78
CA GLY A 20 3.18 -17.10 -1.47
C GLY A 20 3.09 -15.73 -0.80
N ALA A 21 4.16 -15.31 -0.11
CA ALA A 21 4.24 -13.98 0.47
C ALA A 21 4.19 -12.87 -0.60
N ASP A 22 4.71 -13.14 -1.80
CA ASP A 22 4.59 -12.26 -2.98
C ASP A 22 3.13 -12.04 -3.38
N ASP A 23 2.35 -13.12 -3.47
CA ASP A 23 0.93 -13.05 -3.82
C ASP A 23 0.16 -12.25 -2.76
N ILE A 24 0.38 -12.53 -1.47
CA ILE A 24 -0.32 -11.83 -0.39
C ILE A 24 0.06 -10.33 -0.38
N PHE A 25 1.34 -10.01 -0.64
CA PHE A 25 1.80 -8.63 -0.75
C PHE A 25 1.16 -7.91 -1.95
N ASP A 26 1.07 -8.54 -3.12
CA ASP A 26 0.38 -7.98 -4.29
C ASP A 26 -1.11 -7.75 -4.03
N ILE A 27 -1.80 -8.69 -3.37
CA ILE A 27 -3.21 -8.51 -2.99
C ILE A 27 -3.33 -7.36 -1.97
N TYR A 28 -2.39 -7.23 -1.02
CA TYR A 28 -2.35 -6.09 -0.10
C TYR A 28 -2.21 -4.75 -0.85
N GLU A 29 -1.27 -4.62 -1.79
CA GLU A 29 -1.10 -3.40 -2.57
C GLU A 29 -2.36 -3.06 -3.38
N ARG A 30 -3.01 -4.05 -4.00
CA ARG A 30 -4.23 -3.84 -4.80
C ARG A 30 -5.45 -3.48 -3.96
N ALA A 31 -5.59 -4.09 -2.79
CA ALA A 31 -6.72 -3.83 -1.92
C ALA A 31 -6.52 -2.49 -1.19
N THR A 32 -5.50 -2.39 -0.34
CA THR A 32 -5.27 -1.21 0.49
C THR A 32 -4.86 0.01 -0.33
N GLY A 33 -4.12 -0.18 -1.43
CA GLY A 33 -3.77 0.92 -2.34
C GLY A 33 -4.94 1.46 -3.17
N GLY A 34 -6.05 0.71 -3.28
CA GLY A 34 -7.25 1.11 -4.02
C GLY A 34 -8.40 1.59 -3.14
N ASN A 35 -8.14 1.97 -1.88
CA ASN A 35 -9.17 2.24 -0.87
C ASN A 35 -10.10 1.02 -0.60
N GLY A 36 -9.65 -0.18 -0.95
CA GLY A 36 -10.28 -1.45 -0.62
C GLY A 36 -9.90 -1.90 0.79
N ARG A 37 -10.77 -2.70 1.41
CA ARG A 37 -10.45 -3.33 2.70
C ARG A 37 -9.35 -4.36 2.49
N VAL A 38 -8.43 -4.45 3.46
CA VAL A 38 -7.43 -5.52 3.53
C VAL A 38 -8.13 -6.86 3.25
N PRO A 39 -7.60 -7.70 2.35
CA PRO A 39 -8.21 -8.98 2.05
C PRO A 39 -8.30 -9.78 3.35
N CYS A 40 -9.50 -10.23 3.72
CA CYS A 40 -9.68 -11.19 4.81
C CYS A 40 -9.01 -12.51 4.41
N SER A 41 -7.69 -12.57 4.59
CA SER A 41 -6.88 -13.76 4.35
C SER A 41 -7.25 -14.78 5.41
N ASN A 42 -8.18 -15.67 5.07
CA ASN A 42 -8.59 -16.73 5.97
C ASN A 42 -7.44 -17.71 6.20
N VAL A 43 -7.01 -17.83 7.45
CA VAL A 43 -6.04 -18.80 7.92
C VAL A 43 -6.78 -19.81 8.79
N PRO A 44 -7.15 -20.98 8.26
CA PRO A 44 -7.91 -21.94 9.04
C PRO A 44 -6.99 -22.64 10.05
N PRO A 45 -7.41 -22.77 11.32
CA PRO A 45 -6.66 -23.54 12.31
C PRO A 45 -6.68 -25.03 11.97
N ASP A 46 -5.62 -25.74 12.34
CA ASP A 46 -5.52 -27.20 12.24
C ASP A 46 -6.44 -27.91 13.25
N ARG A 47 -6.43 -29.26 13.25
CA ARG A 47 -7.22 -30.08 14.20
C ARG A 47 -6.83 -29.87 15.67
N ARG A 48 -5.70 -29.22 15.95
CA ARG A 48 -5.23 -28.88 17.30
C ARG A 48 -5.63 -27.46 17.69
N GLY A 49 -6.31 -26.73 16.81
CA GLY A 49 -6.67 -25.32 17.01
C GLY A 49 -5.51 -24.36 16.75
N LEU A 50 -4.44 -24.80 16.09
CA LEU A 50 -3.23 -23.99 15.86
C LEU A 50 -3.10 -23.63 14.37
N PHE A 51 -2.49 -22.49 14.08
CA PHE A 51 -2.11 -22.17 12.71
C PHE A 51 -0.91 -23.02 12.27
N ALA A 52 -0.95 -23.54 11.05
CA ALA A 52 0.16 -24.29 10.49
C ALA A 52 1.39 -23.38 10.33
N SER A 53 2.58 -23.92 10.57
CA SER A 53 3.83 -23.14 10.59
C SER A 53 4.13 -22.47 9.25
N ARG A 54 3.71 -23.06 8.13
CA ARG A 54 3.83 -22.50 6.78
C ARG A 54 3.02 -21.21 6.60
N ASP A 55 1.80 -21.16 7.15
CA ASP A 55 0.89 -20.02 7.06
C ASP A 55 1.44 -18.87 7.90
N LEU A 56 1.93 -19.20 9.10
CA LEU A 56 2.60 -18.25 9.99
C LEU A 56 3.85 -17.65 9.32
N ALA A 57 4.72 -18.47 8.75
CA ALA A 57 5.94 -18.00 8.08
C ALA A 57 5.62 -17.05 6.92
N THR A 58 4.61 -17.39 6.11
CA THR A 58 4.17 -16.57 4.98
C THR A 58 3.62 -15.22 5.45
N LEU A 59 2.78 -15.21 6.49
CA LEU A 59 2.23 -13.97 7.05
C LEU A 59 3.30 -13.09 7.70
N GLN A 60 4.25 -13.69 8.42
CA GLN A 60 5.38 -12.97 9.03
C GLN A 60 6.24 -12.32 7.95
N GLU A 61 6.56 -13.05 6.88
CA GLU A 61 7.32 -12.54 5.75
C GLU A 61 6.57 -11.42 5.01
N THR A 62 5.27 -11.59 4.77
CA THR A 62 4.43 -10.54 4.19
C THR A 62 4.47 -9.28 5.06
N GLY A 63 4.28 -9.41 6.37
CA GLY A 63 4.34 -8.27 7.29
C GLY A 63 5.72 -7.60 7.33
N ARG A 64 6.80 -8.39 7.21
CA ARG A 64 8.16 -7.85 7.09
C ARG A 64 8.31 -7.00 5.83
N ARG A 65 7.79 -7.47 4.69
CA ARG A 65 7.83 -6.74 3.41
C ARG A 65 7.02 -5.45 3.46
N ILE A 66 5.80 -5.47 4.03
CA ILE A 66 4.99 -4.27 4.22
C ILE A 66 5.76 -3.22 5.04
N ARG A 67 6.35 -3.62 6.17
CA ARG A 67 7.14 -2.71 7.02
C ARG A 67 8.42 -2.23 6.32
N ALA A 68 9.09 -3.08 5.55
CA ALA A 68 10.27 -2.68 4.79
C ALA A 68 9.93 -1.66 3.69
N THR A 69 8.80 -1.84 3.01
CA THR A 69 8.37 -0.97 1.90
C THR A 69 7.79 0.36 2.39
N TYR A 70 6.90 0.33 3.40
CA TYR A 70 6.14 1.50 3.83
C TYR A 70 6.50 2.03 5.22
N GLY A 71 7.20 1.24 6.04
CA GLY A 71 7.56 1.63 7.41
C GLY A 71 8.78 2.55 7.50
N ALA A 72 9.64 2.56 6.47
CA ALA A 72 10.78 3.46 6.41
C ALA A 72 10.47 4.68 5.54
N ARG A 73 10.38 5.86 6.15
CA ARG A 73 10.25 7.16 5.44
C ARG A 73 11.59 7.67 4.89
N ALA A 74 12.58 6.80 4.65
CA ALA A 74 13.94 7.19 4.25
C ALA A 74 13.97 7.97 2.91
N LEU A 75 12.98 7.76 2.04
CA LEU A 75 12.82 8.55 0.80
C LEU A 75 12.39 9.99 1.07
N MET A 76 11.74 10.27 2.21
CA MET A 76 11.26 11.58 2.60
C MET A 76 12.32 12.42 3.33
N ASP A 77 13.49 11.86 3.63
CA ASP A 77 14.55 12.59 4.32
C ASP A 77 15.02 13.81 3.51
N GLY A 78 15.09 14.97 4.17
CA GLY A 78 15.39 16.27 3.56
C GLY A 78 14.41 16.72 2.48
N THR A 79 13.25 16.07 2.33
CA THR A 79 12.22 16.44 1.36
C THR A 79 11.46 17.66 1.85
N THR A 80 11.19 18.60 0.95
CA THR A 80 10.35 19.77 1.24
C THR A 80 9.05 19.70 0.45
N SER A 81 8.01 20.29 0.99
CA SER A 81 6.68 20.36 0.37
C SER A 81 6.16 21.78 0.52
N GLU A 82 5.41 22.26 -0.47
CA GLU A 82 4.62 23.50 -0.34
C GLU A 82 3.60 23.41 0.80
N ARG A 83 3.23 22.17 1.17
CA ARG A 83 2.35 21.80 2.28
C ARG A 83 3.07 20.80 3.19
N PRO A 84 3.77 21.27 4.24
CA PRO A 84 4.52 20.40 5.15
C PRO A 84 3.65 19.34 5.84
N GLU A 85 2.36 19.63 6.03
CA GLU A 85 1.37 18.74 6.64
C GLU A 85 1.16 17.44 5.84
N LEU A 86 1.58 17.40 4.58
CA LEU A 86 1.45 16.19 3.75
C LEU A 86 2.62 15.21 3.92
N ILE A 87 3.72 15.66 4.53
CA ILE A 87 4.96 14.88 4.68
C ILE A 87 5.40 14.73 6.13
N ASP A 88 4.64 15.24 7.10
CA ASP A 88 4.92 15.15 8.55
C ASP A 88 4.73 13.72 9.12
N GLY A 89 3.89 12.90 8.47
CA GLY A 89 3.58 11.54 8.90
C GLY A 89 2.47 11.45 9.94
N ASP A 90 1.75 12.54 10.21
CA ASP A 90 0.59 12.55 11.08
C ASP A 90 -0.70 12.38 10.24
N PRO A 91 -1.48 11.30 10.40
CA PRO A 91 -2.72 11.13 9.67
C PRO A 91 -3.84 12.10 10.09
N ALA A 92 -3.67 12.85 11.19
CA ALA A 92 -4.62 13.85 11.64
C ALA A 92 -4.41 15.23 10.98
N THR A 93 -3.24 15.47 10.38
CA THR A 93 -2.97 16.69 9.61
C THR A 93 -3.33 16.47 8.15
N PHE A 94 -3.96 17.46 7.55
CA PHE A 94 -4.39 17.38 6.15
C PHE A 94 -4.49 18.76 5.53
N TRP A 95 -4.34 18.81 4.22
CA TRP A 95 -4.60 20.00 3.43
C TRP A 95 -5.90 19.83 2.64
N GLN A 96 -6.70 20.89 2.61
CA GLN A 96 -7.90 20.95 1.80
C GLN A 96 -7.69 21.94 0.66
N ALA A 97 -7.89 21.47 -0.57
CA ALA A 97 -7.78 22.30 -1.76
C ALA A 97 -8.77 23.49 -1.70
N PRO A 98 -8.33 24.70 -2.09
CA PRO A 98 -9.19 25.89 -2.11
C PRO A 98 -10.19 25.90 -3.28
N ALA A 99 -9.98 25.03 -4.27
CA ALA A 99 -10.79 24.94 -5.49
C ALA A 99 -10.98 23.47 -5.91
N ALA A 100 -11.82 23.25 -6.93
CA ALA A 100 -12.11 21.92 -7.49
C ALA A 100 -10.89 21.24 -8.15
N THR A 101 -9.87 22.03 -8.49
CA THR A 101 -8.60 21.55 -9.03
C THR A 101 -7.49 22.27 -8.31
N ALA A 102 -6.49 21.52 -7.87
CA ALA A 102 -5.33 22.07 -7.20
C ALA A 102 -4.12 21.16 -7.42
N GLU A 103 -2.95 21.75 -7.33
CA GLU A 103 -1.66 21.11 -7.48
C GLU A 103 -0.87 21.29 -6.19
N ILE A 104 -0.01 20.32 -5.89
CA ILE A 104 0.94 20.40 -4.78
C ILE A 104 2.26 19.84 -5.27
N SER A 105 3.34 20.57 -5.03
CA SER A 105 4.69 20.11 -5.35
C SER A 105 5.48 19.66 -4.13
N VAL A 106 6.14 18.50 -4.27
CA VAL A 106 7.08 17.93 -3.31
C VAL A 106 8.46 17.87 -3.96
N HIS A 107 9.48 18.32 -3.25
CA HIS A 107 10.84 18.47 -3.75
C HIS A 107 11.80 17.58 -2.96
N PHE A 108 12.45 16.66 -3.67
CA PHE A 108 13.56 15.90 -3.11
C PHE A 108 14.84 16.73 -3.14
N PRO A 109 15.71 16.62 -2.11
CA PRO A 109 16.97 17.37 -2.07
C PRO A 109 17.97 16.90 -3.13
N THR A 110 17.83 15.65 -3.58
CA THR A 110 18.63 15.04 -4.65
C THR A 110 17.72 14.14 -5.49
N ALA A 111 18.19 13.77 -6.69
CA ALA A 111 17.45 12.84 -7.54
C ALA A 111 17.30 11.48 -6.84
N ARG A 112 16.05 11.02 -6.65
CA ARG A 112 15.72 9.77 -5.98
C ARG A 112 14.96 8.86 -6.92
N ARG A 113 15.26 7.55 -6.87
CA ARG A 113 14.48 6.53 -7.55
C ARG A 113 13.22 6.26 -6.74
N ILE A 114 12.06 6.49 -7.35
CA ILE A 114 10.76 6.14 -6.79
C ILE A 114 10.11 5.04 -7.63
N ASN A 115 9.32 4.20 -6.97
CA ASN A 115 8.52 3.16 -7.62
C ASN A 115 7.09 3.10 -7.06
N ARG A 116 6.80 3.88 -6.01
CA ARG A 116 5.51 3.94 -5.32
C ARG A 116 5.25 5.37 -4.87
N VAL A 117 4.00 5.79 -5.03
CA VAL A 117 3.46 7.04 -4.50
C VAL A 117 2.20 6.68 -3.74
N VAL A 118 2.07 7.20 -2.53
CA VAL A 118 0.92 6.96 -1.67
C VAL A 118 0.21 8.28 -1.47
N LEU A 119 -1.08 8.32 -1.81
CA LEU A 119 -1.97 9.44 -1.55
C LEU A 119 -3.06 8.96 -0.61
N GLN A 120 -3.39 9.78 0.39
CA GLN A 120 -4.40 9.45 1.39
C GLN A 120 -5.34 10.64 1.58
N GLU A 121 -6.64 10.40 1.51
CA GLU A 121 -7.64 11.40 1.86
C GLU A 121 -7.95 11.35 3.35
N ALA A 122 -8.22 12.51 3.94
CA ALA A 122 -8.67 12.65 5.32
C ALA A 122 -10.16 12.25 5.46
N ILE A 123 -10.48 11.00 5.09
CA ILE A 123 -11.86 10.47 5.01
C ILE A 123 -12.63 10.59 6.32
N ALA A 124 -11.93 10.54 7.46
CA ALA A 124 -12.53 10.69 8.79
C ALA A 124 -13.03 12.12 9.07
N HIS A 125 -12.48 13.12 8.36
CA HIS A 125 -12.77 14.54 8.60
C HIS A 125 -13.65 15.13 7.50
N VAL A 126 -13.38 14.82 6.23
CA VAL A 126 -14.02 15.48 5.07
C VAL A 126 -14.67 14.52 4.09
N GLY A 127 -14.63 13.21 4.37
CA GLY A 127 -15.10 12.15 3.48
C GLY A 127 -14.23 11.98 2.23
N GLN A 128 -14.73 11.22 1.27
CA GLN A 128 -14.11 11.04 -0.05
C GLN A 128 -14.52 12.19 -0.97
N ARG A 129 -13.54 12.85 -1.60
CA ARG A 129 -13.76 14.03 -2.45
C ARG A 129 -13.02 13.97 -3.77
N VAL A 130 -11.83 13.40 -3.79
CA VAL A 130 -11.00 13.31 -4.99
C VAL A 130 -11.58 12.24 -5.91
N SER A 131 -11.93 12.62 -7.13
CA SER A 131 -12.39 11.69 -8.17
C SER A 131 -11.32 11.40 -9.22
N ARG A 132 -10.39 12.33 -9.47
CA ARG A 132 -9.28 12.18 -10.41
C ARG A 132 -8.01 12.81 -9.87
N HIS A 133 -6.88 12.20 -10.16
CA HIS A 133 -5.55 12.73 -9.85
C HIS A 133 -4.53 12.26 -10.89
N ALA A 134 -3.48 13.06 -11.06
CA ALA A 134 -2.31 12.73 -11.84
C ALA A 134 -1.06 12.99 -10.98
N VAL A 135 0.00 12.25 -11.28
CA VAL A 135 1.31 12.41 -10.66
C VAL A 135 2.30 12.67 -11.78
N ASP A 136 2.92 13.85 -11.71
CA ASP A 136 3.97 14.25 -12.61
C ASP A 136 5.32 14.20 -11.89
N ALA A 137 6.37 13.82 -12.61
CA ALA A 137 7.73 13.86 -12.13
C ALA A 137 8.60 14.68 -13.08
N ARG A 138 9.46 15.51 -12.50
CA ARG A 138 10.44 16.28 -13.27
C ARG A 138 11.68 15.43 -13.52
N VAL A 139 11.84 14.94 -14.76
CA VAL A 139 12.97 14.11 -15.21
C VAL A 139 13.72 14.86 -16.30
N ASP A 140 15.03 14.99 -16.16
CA ASP A 140 15.90 15.75 -17.09
C ASP A 140 15.42 17.19 -17.34
N GLY A 141 14.90 17.83 -16.29
CA GLY A 141 14.42 19.22 -16.34
C GLY A 141 13.00 19.40 -16.90
N GLN A 142 12.39 18.33 -17.43
CA GLN A 142 11.03 18.36 -18.01
C GLN A 142 10.03 17.62 -17.13
N TRP A 143 8.81 18.15 -17.04
CA TRP A 143 7.69 17.46 -16.41
C TRP A 143 7.20 16.33 -17.31
N ARG A 144 6.99 15.16 -16.71
CA ARG A 144 6.41 13.99 -17.37
C ARG A 144 5.37 13.39 -16.44
N GLU A 145 4.17 13.15 -16.96
CA GLU A 145 3.16 12.37 -16.26
C GLU A 145 3.66 10.92 -16.11
N ILE A 146 3.66 10.43 -14.87
CA ILE A 146 4.12 9.08 -14.53
C ILE A 146 2.97 8.17 -14.07
N ALA A 147 1.85 8.75 -13.65
CA ALA A 147 0.64 8.03 -13.31
C ALA A 147 -0.59 8.95 -13.37
N ALA A 148 -1.74 8.38 -13.74
CA ALA A 148 -3.04 9.03 -13.63
C ALA A 148 -4.09 8.00 -13.19
N ALA A 149 -5.05 8.44 -12.38
CA ALA A 149 -6.17 7.61 -11.94
C ALA A 149 -7.43 8.46 -11.78
N GLY A 150 -8.59 7.90 -12.16
CA GLY A 150 -9.83 8.65 -12.25
C GLY A 150 -11.05 7.85 -12.66
#